data_AF-A0A7L9BRC4-F1
#
_entry.id   AF-A0A7L9BRC4-F1
#
_cell.length_a   1.000
_cell.length_b   1.000
_cell.length_c   1.000
_cell.angle_alpha   90.00
_cell.angle_beta   90.00
_cell.angle_gamma   90.00
#
_symmetry.space_group_name_H-M   'P 1'
#
loop_
_entity.id
_entity.type
_entity.pdbx_description
1 polymer ?
#
loop_
_entity_poly.entity_id
_entity_poly.type
_entity_poly.pdbx_seq_one_letter_code
_entity_poly.pdbx_strand_id
1 'polypeptide(L)'
;MTRIGLTLEEHFDLRVKPRTGADPAFHEAAQEERDQMFPMATAAASSHLRSRGYDCRPALLEALVEQGVVTPSRPDAWTQADVDAAAEHFEECQIFVPYAVMCQALGCRYADFLRPLREAAERESAKYGRAVPADDQCFVMHRVPPRGVTGKDGELLGITPAAISFTLCDDIRERLERGEEV
;
A
#
# COMPACT_ATOMS: atom_id res chain seq x y z
N MET A 1 17.80 6.32 1.10
CA MET A 1 16.45 6.93 1.17
C MET A 1 15.48 5.83 1.59
N THR A 2 14.53 6.11 2.48
CA THR A 2 13.54 5.10 2.90
C THR A 2 12.50 4.93 1.79
N ARG A 3 12.25 3.69 1.34
CA ARG A 3 11.26 3.37 0.31
C ARG A 3 9.85 3.79 0.75
N ILE A 4 9.18 4.62 -0.04
CA ILE A 4 7.82 5.13 0.17
C ILE A 4 6.78 4.16 -0.38
N GLY A 5 6.98 3.63 -1.60
CA GLY A 5 6.06 2.67 -2.20
C GLY A 5 6.06 1.31 -1.51
N LEU A 6 5.12 0.46 -1.90
CA LEU A 6 5.02 -0.92 -1.39
C LEU A 6 6.03 -1.83 -2.10
N THR A 7 6.60 -2.77 -1.37
CA THR A 7 7.18 -3.97 -1.98
C THR A 7 6.08 -4.87 -2.55
N LEU A 8 6.44 -5.89 -3.35
CA LEU A 8 5.49 -6.90 -3.80
C LEU A 8 4.82 -7.62 -2.61
N GLU A 9 5.60 -7.95 -1.59
CA GLU A 9 5.09 -8.62 -0.38
C GLU A 9 4.14 -7.71 0.40
N GLU A 10 4.50 -6.44 0.62
CA GLU A 10 3.63 -5.47 1.30
C GLU A 10 2.34 -5.23 0.50
N HIS A 11 2.43 -5.18 -0.84
CA HIS A 11 1.26 -5.09 -1.70
C HIS A 11 0.36 -6.31 -1.51
N PHE A 12 0.92 -7.52 -1.57
CA PHE A 12 0.14 -8.73 -1.37
C PHE A 12 -0.56 -8.73 -0.02
N ASP A 13 0.18 -8.52 1.07
CA ASP A 13 -0.37 -8.58 2.42
C ASP A 13 -1.42 -7.51 2.70
N LEU A 14 -1.25 -6.31 2.16
CA LEU A 14 -2.12 -5.17 2.47
C LEU A 14 -3.29 -5.02 1.50
N ARG A 15 -3.12 -5.40 0.22
CA ARG A 15 -4.11 -5.12 -0.85
C ARG A 15 -4.80 -6.37 -1.41
N VAL A 16 -4.15 -7.53 -1.37
CA VAL A 16 -4.66 -8.75 -2.02
C VAL A 16 -5.14 -9.76 -0.98
N LYS A 17 -4.31 -10.03 0.03
CA LYS A 17 -4.57 -11.03 1.07
C LYS A 17 -5.89 -10.73 1.77
N PRO A 18 -6.81 -11.69 1.90
CA PRO A 18 -8.05 -11.52 2.65
C PRO A 18 -7.79 -11.21 4.13
N ARG A 19 -8.82 -10.69 4.80
CA ARG A 19 -8.78 -10.40 6.25
C ARG A 19 -8.61 -11.68 7.04
N THR A 20 -8.01 -11.59 8.22
CA THR A 20 -7.69 -12.76 9.07
C THR A 20 -8.90 -13.65 9.38
N GLY A 21 -10.11 -13.10 9.43
CA GLY A 21 -11.35 -13.86 9.66
C GLY A 21 -12.09 -14.31 8.40
N ALA A 22 -11.51 -14.15 7.20
CA ALA A 22 -12.11 -14.61 5.96
C ALA A 22 -12.07 -16.14 5.84
N ASP A 23 -12.92 -16.68 4.97
CA ASP A 23 -12.91 -18.11 4.64
C ASP A 23 -11.52 -18.55 4.14
N PRO A 24 -10.96 -19.68 4.63
CA PRO A 24 -9.70 -20.23 4.14
C PRO A 24 -9.61 -20.35 2.62
N ALA A 25 -10.72 -20.63 1.93
CA ALA A 25 -10.76 -20.72 0.46
C ALA A 25 -10.36 -19.39 -0.21
N PHE A 26 -10.69 -18.24 0.39
CA PHE A 26 -10.24 -16.95 -0.13
C PHE A 26 -8.73 -16.75 0.07
N HIS A 27 -8.16 -17.26 1.16
CA HIS A 27 -6.72 -17.19 1.40
C HIS A 27 -5.94 -18.04 0.41
N GLU A 28 -6.43 -19.24 0.11
CA GLU A 28 -5.87 -20.12 -0.93
C GLU A 28 -5.96 -19.45 -2.30
N ALA A 29 -7.12 -18.93 -2.68
CA ALA A 29 -7.30 -18.23 -3.95
C ALA A 29 -6.37 -17.03 -4.11
N ALA A 30 -6.17 -16.23 -3.05
CA ALA A 30 -5.23 -15.11 -3.08
C ALA A 30 -3.78 -15.59 -3.27
N GLN A 31 -3.38 -16.69 -2.64
CA GLN A 31 -2.06 -17.26 -2.82
C GLN A 31 -1.84 -17.78 -4.25
N GLU A 32 -2.83 -18.47 -4.81
CA GLU A 32 -2.80 -18.91 -6.21
C GLU A 32 -2.69 -17.73 -7.18
N GLU A 33 -3.45 -16.65 -6.94
CA GLU A 33 -3.36 -15.41 -7.73
C GLU A 33 -1.95 -14.81 -7.66
N ARG A 34 -1.33 -14.78 -6.47
CA ARG A 34 0.05 -14.30 -6.30
C ARG A 34 1.04 -15.15 -7.09
N ASP A 35 0.92 -16.47 -7.01
CA ASP A 35 1.86 -17.40 -7.64
C ASP A 35 1.74 -17.40 -9.17
N GLN A 36 0.56 -17.05 -9.70
CA GLN A 36 0.27 -16.98 -11.14
C GLN A 36 0.30 -15.55 -11.71
N MET A 37 0.62 -14.55 -10.88
CA MET A 37 0.57 -13.13 -11.24
C MET A 37 1.51 -12.76 -12.40
N PHE A 38 2.62 -13.48 -12.56
CA PHE A 38 3.66 -13.17 -13.54
C PHE A 38 3.83 -14.29 -14.58
N PRO A 39 4.16 -13.94 -15.85
CA PRO A 39 4.31 -12.59 -16.37
C PRO A 39 2.95 -11.90 -16.58
N MET A 40 2.93 -10.57 -16.46
CA MET A 40 1.71 -9.78 -16.68
C MET A 40 1.83 -8.88 -17.91
N ALA A 41 0.68 -8.55 -18.52
CA ALA A 41 0.62 -7.57 -19.59
C ALA A 41 0.99 -6.17 -19.09
N THR A 42 1.44 -5.28 -19.97
CA THR A 42 1.87 -3.91 -19.68
C THR A 42 0.80 -3.10 -18.95
N ALA A 43 -0.46 -3.24 -19.36
CA ALA A 43 -1.58 -2.59 -18.68
C ALA A 43 -1.76 -3.10 -17.24
N ALA A 44 -1.59 -4.41 -17.03
CA ALA A 44 -1.64 -5.02 -15.70
C ALA A 44 -0.44 -4.61 -14.83
N ALA A 45 0.77 -4.55 -15.39
CA ALA A 45 1.98 -4.03 -14.73
C ALA A 45 1.79 -2.59 -14.28
N SER A 46 1.19 -1.75 -15.14
CA SER A 46 0.89 -0.36 -14.79
C SER A 46 -0.09 -0.28 -13.61
N SER A 47 -1.20 -1.02 -13.66
CA SER A 47 -2.17 -1.08 -12.56
C SER A 47 -1.54 -1.59 -11.26
N HIS A 48 -0.71 -2.63 -11.35
CA HIS A 48 0.00 -3.20 -10.22
C HIS A 48 0.94 -2.17 -9.57
N LEU A 49 1.77 -1.47 -10.36
CA LEU A 49 2.64 -0.40 -9.86
C LEU A 49 1.87 0.76 -9.24
N ARG A 50 0.72 1.14 -9.81
CA ARG A 50 -0.20 2.13 -9.20
C ARG A 50 -0.70 1.70 -7.84
N SER A 51 -1.11 0.44 -7.71
CA SER A 51 -1.57 -0.11 -6.44
C SER A 51 -0.45 -0.20 -5.38
N ARG A 52 0.82 -0.25 -5.83
CA ARG A 52 2.02 -0.16 -4.98
C ARG A 52 2.38 1.28 -4.59
N GLY A 53 1.68 2.28 -5.12
CA GLY A 53 1.88 3.69 -4.79
C GLY A 53 2.68 4.49 -5.82
N TYR A 54 3.00 3.93 -6.98
CA TYR A 54 3.74 4.62 -8.04
C TYR A 54 2.80 5.23 -9.06
N ASP A 55 2.99 6.48 -9.50
CA ASP A 55 2.12 7.09 -10.52
C ASP A 55 2.46 6.59 -11.94
N CYS A 56 2.28 5.29 -12.13
CA CYS A 56 2.58 4.59 -13.35
C CYS A 56 1.39 4.71 -14.33
N ARG A 57 1.68 4.99 -15.60
CA ARG A 57 0.77 4.85 -16.74
C ARG A 57 1.44 3.92 -17.75
N PRO A 58 0.71 3.19 -18.61
CA PRO A 58 1.32 2.28 -19.59
C PRO A 58 2.42 2.94 -20.43
N ALA A 59 2.21 4.18 -20.88
CA ALA A 59 3.20 4.95 -21.64
C ALA A 59 4.52 5.22 -20.88
N LEU A 60 4.49 5.28 -19.54
CA LEU A 60 5.73 5.39 -18.76
C LEU A 60 6.51 4.08 -18.79
N LEU A 61 5.83 2.93 -18.79
CA LEU A 61 6.49 1.64 -18.90
C LEU A 61 7.13 1.44 -20.27
N GLU A 62 6.45 1.87 -21.33
CA GLU A 62 7.04 1.90 -22.69
C GLU A 62 8.31 2.76 -22.72
N ALA A 63 8.28 3.95 -22.13
CA ALA A 63 9.45 4.82 -22.03
C ALA A 63 10.61 4.17 -21.23
N LEU A 64 10.33 3.42 -20.16
CA LEU A 64 11.37 2.69 -19.42
C LEU A 64 12.05 1.62 -20.27
N VAL A 65 11.28 0.95 -21.13
CA VAL A 65 11.83 -0.04 -22.08
C VAL A 65 12.67 0.65 -23.14
N GLU A 66 12.19 1.75 -23.73
CA GLU A 66 12.93 2.54 -24.72
C GLU A 66 14.26 3.10 -24.17
N GLN A 67 14.27 3.49 -22.91
CA GLN A 67 15.45 4.01 -22.21
C GLN A 67 16.38 2.90 -21.70
N GLY A 68 16.00 1.63 -21.84
CA GLY A 68 16.79 0.48 -21.38
C GLY A 68 16.84 0.30 -19.87
N VAL A 69 15.97 0.97 -19.11
CA VAL A 69 15.83 0.78 -17.65
C VAL A 69 15.30 -0.62 -17.35
N VAL A 70 14.38 -1.11 -18.19
CA VAL A 70 13.83 -2.46 -18.11
C VAL A 70 13.96 -3.10 -19.49
N THR A 71 14.31 -4.39 -19.55
CA THR A 71 14.48 -5.12 -20.82
C THR A 71 13.67 -6.42 -20.80
N PRO A 72 12.33 -6.35 -20.98
CA PRO A 72 11.49 -7.53 -20.97
C PRO A 72 11.90 -8.49 -22.08
N SER A 73 11.90 -9.79 -21.78
CA SER A 73 12.30 -10.83 -22.74
C SER A 73 11.37 -10.93 -23.95
N ARG A 74 10.12 -10.49 -23.82
CA ARG A 74 9.10 -10.46 -24.87
C ARG A 74 8.23 -9.19 -24.71
N PRO A 75 7.68 -8.65 -25.81
CA PRO A 75 6.70 -7.58 -25.73
C PRO A 75 5.50 -8.00 -24.87
N ASP A 76 4.99 -7.07 -24.07
CA ASP A 76 3.80 -7.25 -23.23
C ASP A 76 3.87 -8.42 -22.22
N ALA A 77 5.08 -8.80 -21.80
CA ALA A 77 5.30 -9.86 -20.81
C ALA A 77 6.27 -9.39 -19.72
N TRP A 78 5.72 -8.72 -18.71
CA TRP A 78 6.47 -8.19 -17.57
C TRP A 78 6.66 -9.26 -16.51
N THR A 79 7.91 -9.65 -16.27
CA THR A 79 8.26 -10.54 -15.15
C THR A 79 8.26 -9.78 -13.83
N GLN A 80 8.36 -10.51 -12.72
CA GLN A 80 8.53 -9.88 -11.41
C GLN A 80 9.76 -8.96 -11.37
N ALA A 81 10.88 -9.40 -11.94
CA ALA A 81 12.12 -8.62 -11.98
C ALA A 81 11.93 -7.31 -12.78
N ASP A 82 11.21 -7.36 -13.89
CA ASP A 82 10.90 -6.17 -14.70
C ASP A 82 10.07 -5.15 -13.92
N VAL A 83 9.04 -5.63 -13.19
CA VAL A 83 8.16 -4.78 -12.37
C VAL A 83 8.91 -4.21 -11.16
N ASP A 84 9.75 -5.00 -10.51
CA ASP A 84 10.55 -4.52 -9.37
C ASP A 84 11.62 -3.51 -9.80
N ALA A 85 12.25 -3.69 -10.97
CA ALA A 85 13.16 -2.70 -11.54
C ALA A 85 12.43 -1.39 -11.90
N ALA A 86 11.24 -1.47 -12.50
CA ALA A 86 10.42 -0.29 -12.76
C ALA A 86 10.00 0.43 -11.46
N ALA A 87 9.62 -0.33 -10.43
CA ALA A 87 9.29 0.22 -9.11
C ALA A 87 10.48 0.94 -8.47
N GLU A 88 11.67 0.36 -8.55
CA GLU A 88 12.91 0.98 -8.05
C GLU A 88 13.21 2.28 -8.78
N HIS A 89 13.09 2.29 -10.11
CA HIS A 89 13.28 3.52 -10.89
C HIS A 89 12.25 4.61 -10.52
N PHE A 90 10.98 4.25 -10.38
CA PHE A 90 9.95 5.21 -9.93
C PHE A 90 10.19 5.72 -8.51
N GLU A 91 10.71 4.88 -7.63
CA GLU A 91 11.12 5.26 -6.27
C GLU A 91 12.25 6.31 -6.29
N GLU A 92 13.28 6.07 -7.11
CA GLU A 92 14.41 6.99 -7.30
C GLU A 92 13.97 8.33 -7.90
N CYS A 93 13.06 8.30 -8.88
CA CYS A 93 12.49 9.48 -9.51
C CYS A 93 11.37 10.15 -8.71
N GLN A 94 10.99 9.58 -7.56
CA GLN A 94 9.89 10.06 -6.72
C GLN A 94 8.54 10.18 -7.45
N ILE A 95 8.25 9.23 -8.36
CA ILE A 95 7.01 9.19 -9.14
C ILE A 95 5.97 8.41 -8.36
N PHE A 96 5.21 9.13 -7.54
CA PHE A 96 4.25 8.57 -6.59
C PHE A 96 2.82 9.02 -6.87
N VAL A 97 1.85 8.14 -6.58
CA VAL A 97 0.44 8.53 -6.54
C VAL A 97 0.19 9.52 -5.38
N PRO A 98 -0.86 10.36 -5.42
CA PRO A 98 -1.10 11.39 -4.41
C PRO A 98 -1.09 10.87 -2.96
N TYR A 99 -1.64 9.69 -2.68
CA TYR A 99 -1.63 9.09 -1.35
C TYR A 99 -0.22 8.74 -0.85
N ALA A 100 0.66 8.25 -1.72
CA ALA A 100 2.04 7.95 -1.36
C ALA A 100 2.86 9.26 -1.15
N VAL A 101 2.59 10.31 -1.96
CA VAL A 101 3.15 11.66 -1.72
C VAL A 101 2.71 12.21 -0.38
N MET A 102 1.43 12.05 -0.01
CA MET A 102 0.93 12.45 1.30
C MET A 102 1.68 11.71 2.42
N CYS A 103 1.87 10.39 2.31
CA CYS A 103 2.63 9.62 3.32
C CYS A 103 4.06 10.15 3.47
N GLN A 104 4.74 10.45 2.35
CA GLN A 104 6.07 11.06 2.37
C GLN A 104 6.07 12.39 3.12
N ALA A 105 5.09 13.27 2.87
CA ALA A 105 4.96 14.54 3.58
C ALA A 105 4.63 14.37 5.07
N LEU A 106 3.87 13.34 5.44
CA LEU A 106 3.60 12.98 6.83
C LEU A 106 4.82 12.36 7.52
N GLY A 107 5.82 11.92 6.78
CA GLY A 107 7.03 11.29 7.30
C GLY A 107 6.85 9.80 7.61
N CYS A 108 6.03 9.11 6.83
CA CYS A 108 5.84 7.66 6.90
C CYS A 108 5.85 7.03 5.49
N ARG A 109 5.97 5.70 5.42
CA ARG A 109 5.85 4.95 4.16
C ARG A 109 4.39 4.72 3.82
N TYR A 110 4.08 4.39 2.57
CA TYR A 110 2.71 4.07 2.18
C TYR A 110 2.17 2.83 2.93
N ALA A 111 3.04 1.84 3.21
CA ALA A 111 2.70 0.68 4.02
C ALA A 111 2.30 1.05 5.46
N ASP A 112 2.92 2.08 6.04
CA ASP A 112 2.65 2.54 7.41
C ASP A 112 1.32 3.31 7.53
N PHE A 113 0.73 3.70 6.39
CA PHE A 113 -0.62 4.23 6.31
C PHE A 113 -1.65 3.11 6.10
N LEU A 114 -1.41 2.22 5.14
CA LEU A 114 -2.37 1.18 4.78
C LEU A 114 -2.54 0.12 5.86
N ARG A 115 -1.47 -0.24 6.58
CA ARG A 115 -1.55 -1.26 7.64
C ARG A 115 -2.48 -0.83 8.78
N PRO A 116 -2.30 0.35 9.42
CA PRO A 116 -3.23 0.80 10.46
C PRO A 116 -4.66 1.00 9.97
N LEU A 117 -4.87 1.42 8.71
CA LEU A 117 -6.20 1.55 8.12
C LEU A 117 -6.90 0.18 8.03
N ARG A 118 -6.18 -0.82 7.53
CA ARG A 118 -6.66 -2.19 7.46
C ARG A 118 -6.97 -2.76 8.84
N GLU A 119 -6.06 -2.60 9.79
CA GLU A 119 -6.25 -3.05 11.18
C GLU A 119 -7.46 -2.37 11.85
N ALA A 120 -7.69 -1.08 11.58
CA ALA A 120 -8.87 -0.38 12.07
C ALA A 120 -10.16 -0.94 11.45
N ALA A 121 -10.19 -1.15 10.13
CA ALA A 121 -11.33 -1.77 9.48
C ALA A 121 -11.63 -3.18 10.00
N GLU A 122 -10.61 -4.01 10.23
CA GLU A 122 -10.78 -5.34 10.82
C GLU A 122 -11.32 -5.28 12.25
N ARG A 123 -10.75 -4.41 13.09
CA ARG A 123 -11.19 -4.21 14.48
C ARG A 123 -12.64 -3.74 14.57
N GLU A 124 -13.01 -2.72 13.80
CA GLU A 124 -14.39 -2.21 13.83
C GLU A 124 -15.36 -3.22 13.19
N SER A 125 -14.95 -3.95 12.15
CA SER A 125 -15.79 -5.00 11.57
C SER A 125 -16.13 -6.09 12.59
N ALA A 126 -15.13 -6.52 13.36
CA ALA A 126 -15.31 -7.51 14.43
C ALA A 126 -16.22 -6.98 15.55
N LYS A 127 -16.05 -5.70 15.94
CA LYS A 127 -16.85 -5.05 16.98
C LYS A 127 -18.35 -4.97 16.63
N TYR A 128 -18.67 -4.65 15.38
CA TYR A 128 -20.06 -4.46 14.93
C TYR A 128 -20.66 -5.70 14.25
N GLY A 129 -19.88 -6.77 14.02
CA GLY A 129 -20.33 -7.97 13.32
C GLY A 129 -20.72 -7.70 11.85
N ARG A 130 -20.18 -6.65 11.24
CA ARG A 130 -20.49 -6.18 9.88
C ARG A 130 -19.22 -5.76 9.18
N ALA A 131 -19.17 -5.88 7.85
CA ALA A 131 -18.01 -5.45 7.10
C ALA A 131 -17.92 -3.92 7.09
N VAL A 132 -16.84 -3.37 7.66
CA VAL A 132 -16.42 -1.97 7.47
C VAL A 132 -15.30 -1.97 6.42
N PRO A 133 -15.41 -1.19 5.33
CA PRO A 133 -14.35 -1.13 4.32
C PRO A 133 -13.06 -0.50 4.89
N ALA A 134 -11.91 -0.90 4.36
CA ALA A 134 -10.63 -0.27 4.67
C ALA A 134 -10.44 0.99 3.80
N ASP A 135 -11.39 1.91 3.92
CA ASP A 135 -11.48 3.18 3.20
C ASP A 135 -11.25 4.32 4.20
N ASP A 136 -10.33 5.23 3.90
CA ASP A 136 -9.99 6.34 4.79
C ASP A 136 -11.15 7.33 4.97
N GLN A 137 -12.16 7.30 4.11
CA GLN A 137 -13.40 8.06 4.30
C GLN A 137 -14.25 7.57 5.48
N CYS A 138 -14.04 6.33 5.95
CA CYS A 138 -14.74 5.80 7.12
C CYS A 138 -14.08 6.16 8.45
N PHE A 139 -12.88 6.74 8.44
CA PHE A 139 -12.07 6.92 9.64
C PHE A 139 -11.49 8.33 9.78
N VAL A 140 -11.32 8.73 11.04
CA VAL A 140 -10.46 9.85 11.42
C VAL A 140 -9.03 9.35 11.54
N MET A 141 -8.12 9.91 10.73
CA MET A 141 -6.69 9.65 10.80
C MET A 141 -6.04 10.47 11.92
N HIS A 142 -5.29 9.80 12.79
CA HIS A 142 -4.44 10.42 13.81
C HIS A 142 -2.98 10.25 13.43
N ARG A 143 -2.18 11.28 13.68
CA ARG A 143 -0.73 11.27 13.42
C ARG A 143 0.06 11.69 14.64
N VAL A 144 1.01 10.85 15.02
CA VAL A 144 2.15 11.27 15.84
C VAL A 144 3.30 11.60 14.88
N PRO A 145 3.81 12.85 14.87
CA PRO A 145 4.85 13.25 13.91
C PRO A 145 6.18 12.54 14.18
N PRO A 146 7.10 12.50 13.19
CA PRO A 146 8.42 11.91 13.37
C PRO A 146 9.16 12.52 14.56
N ARG A 147 9.90 11.70 15.30
CA ARG A 147 10.67 12.12 16.49
C ARG A 147 12.13 11.76 16.33
N GLY A 148 13.01 12.68 16.72
CA GLY A 148 14.43 12.37 16.86
C GLY A 148 14.64 11.41 18.04
N VAL A 149 15.44 10.38 17.83
CA VAL A 149 15.91 9.46 18.86
C VAL A 149 17.29 9.94 19.29
N THR A 150 17.45 10.30 20.57
CA THR A 150 18.73 10.79 21.10
C THR A 150 19.43 9.77 21.98
N GLY A 151 20.75 9.73 21.88
CA GLY A 151 21.62 8.95 22.76
C GLY A 151 21.69 9.55 24.18
N LYS A 152 22.41 8.86 25.07
CA LYS A 152 22.60 9.30 26.46
C LYS A 152 23.28 10.68 26.57
N ASP A 153 24.08 11.03 25.57
CA ASP A 153 24.84 12.28 25.51
C ASP A 153 24.11 13.38 24.72
N GLY A 154 22.84 13.17 24.37
CA GLY A 154 22.01 14.14 23.64
C GLY A 154 22.22 14.16 22.12
N GLU A 155 23.11 13.33 21.59
CA GLU A 155 23.36 13.18 20.16
C GLU A 155 22.17 12.55 19.43
N LEU A 156 21.87 13.02 18.21
CA LEU A 156 20.80 12.46 17.39
C LEU A 156 21.26 11.13 16.76
N LEU A 157 20.67 10.02 17.20
CA LEU A 157 20.95 8.67 16.69
C LEU A 157 20.09 8.29 15.49
N GLY A 158 18.94 8.93 15.31
CA GLY A 158 18.05 8.66 14.19
C GLY A 158 16.72 9.39 14.29
N ILE A 159 15.83 9.11 13.34
CA ILE A 159 14.47 9.65 13.31
C ILE A 159 13.51 8.46 13.27
N THR A 160 12.64 8.36 14.28
CA THR A 160 11.48 7.47 14.21
C THR A 160 10.48 8.04 13.21
N PRO A 161 9.96 7.25 12.26
CA PRO A 161 8.91 7.69 11.34
C PRO A 161 7.65 8.15 12.08
N ALA A 162 6.76 8.85 11.37
CA ALA A 162 5.44 9.16 11.91
C ALA A 162 4.66 7.88 12.20
N ALA A 163 3.92 7.87 13.31
CA ALA A 163 2.98 6.80 13.61
C ALA A 163 1.57 7.25 13.20
N ILE A 164 0.89 6.42 12.41
CA ILE A 164 -0.47 6.65 11.92
C ILE A 164 -1.42 5.69 12.62
N SER A 165 -2.60 6.18 13.01
CA SER A 165 -3.69 5.35 13.52
C SER A 165 -5.04 5.89 13.07
N PHE A 166 -6.08 5.05 13.16
CA PHE A 166 -7.42 5.37 12.68
C PHE A 166 -8.48 5.03 13.71
N THR A 167 -9.41 5.96 13.92
CA THR A 167 -10.62 5.77 14.71
C THR A 167 -11.84 5.95 13.82
N LEU A 168 -12.89 5.17 14.04
CA LEU A 168 -14.10 5.23 13.22
C LEU A 168 -14.75 6.63 13.28
N CYS A 169 -15.23 7.15 12.15
CA CYS A 169 -16.02 8.38 12.13
C CYS A 169 -17.35 8.18 12.87
N ASP A 170 -17.84 9.24 13.53
CA ASP A 170 -19.05 9.16 14.34
C ASP A 170 -20.32 8.87 13.51
N ASP A 171 -20.42 9.43 12.30
CA ASP A 171 -21.53 9.18 11.39
C ASP A 171 -21.58 7.71 10.91
N ILE A 172 -20.41 7.13 10.60
CA ILE A 172 -20.27 5.71 10.24
C ILE A 172 -20.60 4.83 11.44
N ARG A 173 -20.13 5.19 12.64
CA ARG A 173 -20.47 4.51 13.89
C ARG A 173 -21.99 4.48 14.12
N GLU A 174 -22.65 5.62 14.01
CA GLU A 174 -24.10 5.74 14.19
C GLU A 174 -24.90 4.95 13.15
N ARG A 175 -24.42 4.85 11.91
CA ARG A 175 -25.03 3.98 10.87
C ARG A 175 -24.92 2.51 11.25
N LEU A 176 -23.74 2.07 11.67
CA LEU A 176 -23.51 0.68 12.09
C LEU A 176 -24.34 0.29 13.32
N GLU A 177 -24.46 1.19 14.31
CA GLU A 177 -25.31 0.99 15.50
C GLU A 177 -26.80 0.86 15.15
N ARG A 178 -27.24 1.49 14.06
CA ARG A 178 -28.59 1.33 13.49
C ARG A 178 -28.74 0.09 12.60
N GLY A 179 -27.66 -0.64 12.34
CA GLY A 179 -27.68 -1.81 11.46
C GLY A 179 -27.76 -1.44 9.97
N GLU A 180 -27.29 -0.26 9.59
CA GLU A 180 -27.17 0.18 8.20
C GLU A 180 -25.86 -0.35 7.59
N GLU A 181 -25.80 -0.38 6.26
CA GLU A 181 -24.55 -0.64 5.53
C GLU A 181 -23.71 0.64 5.45
N VAL A 182 -22.39 0.49 5.29
CA VAL A 182 -21.40 1.58 5.25
C VAL A 182 -20.52 1.49 4.02
#